data_AF-K2G9X0-F1
#
_entry.id   AF-K2G9X0-F1
#
_cell.length_a   1.000
_cell.length_b   1.000
_cell.length_c   1.000
_cell.angle_alpha   90.00
_cell.angle_beta   90.00
_cell.angle_gamma   90.00
#
_symmetry.space_group_name_H-M   'P 1'
#
loop_
_entity.id
_entity.type
_entity.pdbx_description
1 polymer ?
#
loop_
_entity_poly.entity_id
_entity_poly.type
_entity_poly.pdbx_seq_one_letter_code
_entity_poly.pdbx_strand_id
1 'polypeptide(L)'
;MAILEKDKVIHKELSYQIVGTLFEVYNELGYGYKEKYYEKALMVALAEKKIKFKTQVPFALKFKEKIIGRNYLDFLIEDKIVLEIKKGKHFSKSNLDQVKQYLKITNLKLAILANFTLDGIKYIRVLNA
;
A
#
# COMPACT_ATOMS: atom_id res chain seq x y z
N MET A 1 29.12 20.11 0.59
CA MET A 1 28.88 18.95 -0.30
C MET A 1 28.00 17.97 0.47
N ALA A 2 26.69 18.00 0.26
CA ALA A 2 25.76 17.14 0.99
C ALA A 2 25.77 15.75 0.36
N ILE A 3 26.26 14.76 1.09
CA ILE A 3 26.14 13.35 0.72
C ILE A 3 24.65 13.04 0.84
N LEU A 4 23.97 12.90 -0.31
CA LEU A 4 22.60 12.41 -0.37
C LEU A 4 22.57 10.99 0.22
N GLU A 5 21.89 10.81 1.36
CA GLU A 5 21.56 9.51 1.96
C GLU A 5 20.68 8.70 0.98
N LYS A 6 21.29 8.07 -0.03
CA LYS A 6 20.58 7.33 -1.09
C LYS A 6 19.95 6.01 -0.62
N ASP A 7 20.20 5.58 0.61
CA ASP A 7 19.88 4.23 1.10
C ASP A 7 18.90 4.17 2.28
N LYS A 8 18.34 5.29 2.73
CA LYS A 8 17.41 5.28 3.87
C LYS A 8 16.00 4.91 3.43
N VAL A 9 15.71 3.61 3.43
CA VAL A 9 14.34 3.09 3.30
C VAL A 9 13.54 3.48 4.55
N ILE A 10 12.52 4.31 4.38
CA ILE A 10 11.62 4.70 5.47
C ILE A 10 10.92 3.44 6.02
N HIS A 11 10.90 3.27 7.35
CA HIS A 11 10.32 2.09 8.01
C HIS A 11 10.84 0.76 7.44
N LYS A 12 12.15 0.65 7.22
CA LYS A 12 12.83 -0.44 6.49
C LYS A 12 12.32 -1.84 6.86
N GLU A 13 12.35 -2.20 8.13
CA GLU A 13 12.00 -3.53 8.63
C GLU A 13 10.53 -3.84 8.34
N LEU A 14 9.62 -2.94 8.72
CA LEU A 14 8.19 -3.08 8.49
C LEU A 14 7.86 -3.12 6.99
N SER A 15 8.54 -2.30 6.19
CA SER A 15 8.36 -2.28 4.74
C SER A 15 8.78 -3.61 4.10
N TYR A 16 9.86 -4.23 4.55
CA TYR A 16 10.28 -5.54 4.07
C TYR A 16 9.34 -6.66 4.53
N GLN A 17 8.83 -6.59 5.76
CA GLN A 17 7.82 -7.54 6.24
C GLN A 17 6.56 -7.47 5.39
N ILE A 18 6.03 -6.28 5.10
CA ILE A 18 4.85 -6.10 4.23
C ILE A 18 5.09 -6.71 2.84
N VAL A 19 6.24 -6.41 2.23
CA VAL A 19 6.59 -6.97 0.92
C VAL A 19 6.71 -8.49 0.97
N GLY A 20 7.35 -9.05 2.00
CA GLY A 20 7.40 -10.49 2.21
C GLY A 20 6.01 -11.12 2.28
N THR A 21 5.10 -10.50 3.02
CA THR A 21 3.70 -10.96 3.13
C THR A 21 2.96 -10.91 1.78
N LEU A 22 3.22 -9.91 0.93
CA LEU A 22 2.67 -9.89 -0.44
C LEU A 22 3.11 -11.09 -1.27
N PHE A 23 4.40 -11.45 -1.19
CA PHE A 23 4.93 -12.62 -1.90
C PHE A 23 4.42 -13.94 -1.32
N GLU A 24 4.29 -14.04 0.00
CA GLU A 24 3.68 -15.20 0.67
C GLU A 24 2.25 -15.45 0.17
N VAL A 25 1.41 -14.41 0.18
CA VAL A 25 0.04 -14.50 -0.35
C VAL A 25 0.02 -14.88 -1.83
N TYR A 26 0.94 -14.33 -2.62
CA TYR A 26 1.05 -14.70 -4.04
C TYR A 26 1.47 -16.16 -4.23
N ASN A 27 2.43 -16.66 -3.45
CA ASN A 27 2.93 -18.02 -3.58
C ASN A 27 1.86 -19.05 -3.20
N GLU A 28 0.98 -18.72 -2.26
CA GLU A 28 -0.12 -19.59 -1.84
C GLU A 28 -1.29 -19.57 -2.83
N LEU A 29 -1.73 -18.37 -3.26
CA LEU A 29 -2.94 -18.23 -4.07
C LEU A 29 -2.69 -18.17 -5.58
N GLY A 30 -1.50 -17.77 -6.00
CA GLY A 30 -1.18 -17.46 -7.38
C GLY A 30 -2.00 -16.29 -7.96
N TYR A 31 -1.94 -16.16 -9.29
CA TYR A 31 -2.73 -15.18 -10.04
C TYR A 31 -4.10 -15.74 -10.45
N GLY A 32 -5.15 -14.92 -10.38
CA GLY A 32 -6.46 -15.27 -10.95
C GLY A 32 -7.64 -14.70 -10.17
N TYR A 33 -7.47 -14.50 -8.86
CA TYR A 33 -8.52 -14.03 -7.98
C TYR A 33 -8.85 -12.54 -8.15
N LYS A 34 -10.00 -12.12 -7.65
CA LYS A 34 -10.38 -10.69 -7.52
C LYS A 34 -9.55 -10.04 -6.41
N GLU A 35 -9.26 -8.75 -6.54
CA GLU A 35 -8.49 -7.94 -5.58
C GLU A 35 -8.92 -8.13 -4.13
N LYS A 36 -10.24 -8.13 -3.87
CA LYS A 36 -10.83 -8.38 -2.54
C LYS A 36 -10.41 -9.70 -1.86
N TYR A 37 -10.00 -10.71 -2.63
CA TYR A 37 -9.54 -11.99 -2.06
C TYR A 37 -8.07 -11.91 -1.66
N TYR A 38 -7.24 -11.18 -2.41
CA TYR A 38 -5.88 -10.85 -1.99
C TYR A 38 -5.87 -9.97 -0.75
N GLU A 39 -6.79 -9.01 -0.66
CA GLU A 39 -6.99 -8.20 0.55
C GLU A 39 -7.27 -9.09 1.76
N LYS A 40 -8.26 -10.00 1.66
CA LYS A 40 -8.59 -10.93 2.75
C LYS A 40 -7.42 -11.84 3.14
N ALA A 41 -6.67 -12.34 2.16
CA ALA A 41 -5.50 -13.18 2.43
C ALA A 41 -4.39 -12.40 3.13
N LEU A 42 -4.15 -11.15 2.73
CA LEU A 42 -3.21 -10.26 3.41
C LEU A 42 -3.62 -9.98 4.85
N MET A 43 -4.92 -9.80 5.12
CA MET A 43 -5.40 -9.61 6.50
C MET A 43 -5.04 -10.81 7.39
N VAL A 44 -5.20 -12.04 6.89
CA VAL A 44 -4.83 -13.26 7.62
C VAL A 44 -3.32 -13.30 7.85
N ALA A 45 -2.51 -13.18 6.78
CA ALA A 45 -1.07 -13.29 6.88
C ALA A 45 -0.41 -12.16 7.71
N LEU A 46 -0.95 -10.94 7.68
CA LEU A 46 -0.50 -9.85 8.54
C LEU A 46 -0.84 -10.11 10.02
N ALA A 47 -2.03 -10.65 10.30
CA ALA A 47 -2.47 -10.96 11.66
C ALA A 47 -1.63 -12.08 12.29
N GLU A 48 -1.29 -13.13 11.54
CA GLU A 48 -0.41 -14.22 11.99
C GLU A 48 0.99 -13.71 12.35
N LYS A 49 1.50 -12.73 11.61
CA LYS A 49 2.75 -12.02 11.90
C LYS A 49 2.64 -10.99 13.02
N LYS A 50 1.45 -10.84 13.63
CA LYS A 50 1.12 -9.85 14.68
C LYS A 50 1.37 -8.40 14.25
N ILE A 51 1.30 -8.13 12.95
CA ILE A 51 1.42 -6.78 12.40
C ILE A 51 0.06 -6.10 12.52
N LYS A 52 0.01 -4.94 13.17
CA LYS A 52 -1.24 -4.18 13.33
C LYS A 52 -1.63 -3.50 12.02
N PHE A 53 -2.88 -3.62 11.61
CA PHE A 53 -3.39 -2.96 10.42
C PHE A 53 -4.83 -2.49 10.60
N LYS A 54 -5.23 -1.51 9.79
CA LYS A 54 -6.62 -1.11 9.55
C LYS A 54 -6.90 -1.28 8.06
N THR A 55 -8.07 -1.78 7.70
CA THR A 55 -8.51 -1.91 6.31
C THR A 55 -9.61 -0.91 5.99
N GLN A 56 -9.79 -0.60 4.71
CA GLN A 56 -10.86 0.28 4.22
C GLN A 56 -10.92 1.60 5.01
N VAL A 57 -9.76 2.24 5.18
CA VAL A 57 -9.65 3.45 6.01
C VAL A 57 -10.19 4.64 5.22
N PRO A 58 -11.28 5.28 5.66
CA PRO A 58 -11.87 6.40 4.93
C PRO A 58 -11.02 7.65 5.06
N PHE A 59 -10.96 8.44 4.01
CA PHE A 59 -10.50 9.83 4.10
C PHE A 59 -11.35 10.74 3.20
N ALA A 60 -11.45 12.01 3.60
CA ALA A 60 -12.35 12.96 2.98
C ALA A 60 -11.84 13.44 1.62
N LEU A 61 -12.69 13.32 0.60
CA LEU A 61 -12.52 14.03 -0.65
C LEU A 61 -13.13 15.42 -0.49
N LYS A 62 -12.29 16.44 -0.58
CA LYS A 62 -12.69 17.85 -0.44
C LYS A 62 -12.73 18.56 -1.79
N PHE A 63 -13.77 19.36 -2.00
CA PHE A 63 -13.85 20.36 -3.07
C PHE A 63 -14.20 21.71 -2.44
N LYS A 64 -13.32 22.70 -2.59
CA LYS A 64 -13.46 24.03 -1.94
C LYS A 64 -13.75 23.91 -0.43
N GLU A 65 -12.94 23.12 0.28
CA GLU A 65 -13.10 22.75 1.71
C GLU A 65 -14.39 22.00 2.10
N LYS A 66 -15.32 21.75 1.16
CA LYS A 66 -16.51 20.95 1.42
C LYS A 66 -16.23 19.47 1.14
N ILE A 67 -16.62 18.59 2.07
CA ILE A 67 -16.54 17.15 1.86
C ILE A 67 -17.59 16.76 0.82
N ILE A 68 -17.13 16.20 -0.30
CA ILE A 68 -18.00 15.74 -1.40
C ILE A 68 -18.06 14.20 -1.52
N GLY A 69 -17.22 13.50 -0.76
CA GLY A 69 -17.17 12.05 -0.78
C GLY A 69 -16.07 11.50 0.11
N ARG A 70 -15.91 10.18 0.07
CA ARG A 70 -14.84 9.47 0.75
C ARG A 70 -14.22 8.46 -0.20
N ASN A 71 -12.92 8.39 -0.13
CA ASN A 71 -12.13 7.33 -0.73
C ASN A 71 -11.55 6.49 0.41
N TYR A 72 -11.04 5.31 0.07
CA TYR A 72 -10.61 4.31 1.05
C TYR A 72 -9.20 3.83 0.74
N LEU A 73 -8.39 3.69 1.79
CA LEU A 73 -7.12 2.96 1.75
C LEU A 73 -7.43 1.48 1.85
N ASP A 74 -6.78 0.63 1.05
CA ASP A 74 -6.86 -0.82 1.26
C ASP A 74 -6.33 -1.16 2.66
N PHE A 75 -5.12 -0.67 2.99
CA PHE A 75 -4.49 -0.90 4.30
C PHE A 75 -3.75 0.33 4.84
N LEU A 76 -3.86 0.54 6.15
CA LEU A 76 -2.96 1.34 6.96
C LEU A 76 -2.25 0.43 7.98
N ILE A 77 -0.95 0.21 7.77
CA ILE A 77 -0.12 -0.69 8.57
C ILE A 77 0.62 0.09 9.65
N GLU A 78 0.46 -0.34 10.90
CA GLU A 78 1.02 0.27 12.13
C GLU A 78 0.88 1.80 12.23
N ASP A 79 -0.14 2.39 11.62
CA ASP A 79 -0.31 3.85 11.52
C ASP A 79 0.92 4.56 10.90
N LYS A 80 1.70 3.85 10.06
CA LYS A 80 2.98 4.29 9.48
C LYS A 80 3.05 4.17 7.96
N ILE A 81 2.56 3.07 7.41
CA ILE A 81 2.69 2.73 5.98
C ILE A 81 1.32 2.50 5.38
N VAL A 82 1.01 3.20 4.29
CA VAL A 82 -0.14 2.87 3.44
C VAL A 82 0.25 1.70 2.53
N LEU A 83 -0.57 0.68 2.46
CA LEU A 83 -0.45 -0.38 1.46
C LEU A 83 -1.69 -0.35 0.57
N GLU A 84 -1.48 -0.10 -0.72
CA GLU A 84 -2.49 -0.15 -1.77
C GLU A 84 -2.18 -1.34 -2.67
N ILE A 85 -3.16 -2.20 -2.91
CA ILE A 85 -3.00 -3.38 -3.77
C ILE A 85 -3.85 -3.23 -5.02
N LYS A 86 -3.35 -3.78 -6.13
CA LYS A 86 -4.05 -3.82 -7.41
C LYS A 86 -3.83 -5.15 -8.10
N LYS A 87 -4.68 -5.45 -9.08
CA LYS A 87 -4.47 -6.55 -10.02
C LYS A 87 -4.10 -6.02 -11.41
N GLY A 88 -3.07 -6.60 -12.02
CA GLY A 88 -2.69 -6.31 -13.41
C GLY A 88 -1.24 -5.88 -13.58
N LYS A 89 -0.77 -5.79 -14.83
CA LYS A 89 0.68 -5.73 -15.14
C LYS A 89 1.35 -4.38 -14.85
N HIS A 90 0.59 -3.28 -14.86
CA HIS A 90 1.13 -1.92 -14.82
C HIS A 90 0.51 -1.09 -13.70
N PHE A 91 1.29 -0.18 -13.13
CA PHE A 91 0.77 0.88 -12.25
C PHE A 91 0.13 1.96 -13.12
N SER A 92 -1.16 2.21 -12.93
CA SER A 92 -1.81 3.34 -13.61
C SER A 92 -1.38 4.66 -12.95
N LYS A 93 -1.37 5.75 -13.73
CA LYS A 93 -1.16 7.10 -13.18
C LYS A 93 -2.19 7.43 -12.09
N SER A 94 -3.44 7.00 -12.29
CA SER A 94 -4.51 7.20 -11.29
C SER A 94 -4.18 6.55 -9.95
N ASN A 95 -3.63 5.32 -9.94
CA ASN A 95 -3.29 4.63 -8.70
C ASN A 95 -2.14 5.35 -7.96
N LEU A 96 -1.15 5.84 -8.71
CA LEU A 96 -0.05 6.63 -8.16
C LEU A 96 -0.53 7.97 -7.57
N ASP A 97 -1.39 8.68 -8.29
CA ASP A 97 -1.92 9.97 -7.85
C ASP A 97 -2.81 9.81 -6.61
N GLN A 98 -3.61 8.74 -6.56
CA GLN A 98 -4.40 8.34 -5.39
C GLN A 98 -3.50 8.10 -4.17
N VAL A 99 -2.47 7.25 -4.29
CA VAL A 99 -1.52 6.97 -3.19
C VAL A 99 -0.79 8.24 -2.72
N LYS A 100 -0.37 9.12 -3.64
CA LYS A 100 0.25 10.40 -3.27
C LYS A 100 -0.71 11.32 -2.52
N GLN A 101 -1.97 11.38 -2.93
CA GLN A 101 -3.00 12.13 -2.23
C GLN A 101 -3.18 11.59 -0.81
N TYR A 102 -3.14 10.27 -0.63
CA TYR A 102 -3.27 9.63 0.67
C TYR A 102 -2.16 10.03 1.62
N LEU A 103 -0.92 9.95 1.14
CA LEU A 103 0.26 10.37 1.90
C LEU A 103 0.16 11.83 2.33
N LYS A 104 -0.23 12.73 1.42
CA LYS A 104 -0.39 14.15 1.73
C LYS A 104 -1.46 14.42 2.79
N ILE A 105 -2.63 13.81 2.66
CA ILE A 105 -3.76 14.03 3.59
C ILE A 105 -3.46 13.46 4.98
N THR A 106 -2.80 12.29 5.03
CA THR A 106 -2.50 11.59 6.29
C THR A 106 -1.18 12.01 6.93
N ASN A 107 -0.38 12.82 6.24
CA ASN A 107 0.99 13.16 6.61
C ASN A 107 1.90 11.94 6.87
N LEU A 108 1.56 10.79 6.27
CA LEU A 108 2.38 9.57 6.33
C LEU A 108 3.55 9.69 5.34
N LYS A 109 4.66 9.05 5.66
CA LYS A 109 5.92 9.23 4.89
C LYS A 109 6.08 8.24 3.74
N LEU A 110 5.45 7.07 3.83
CA LEU A 110 5.66 5.97 2.91
C LEU A 110 4.34 5.27 2.58
N ALA A 111 4.16 5.01 1.29
CA ALA A 111 3.21 4.03 0.81
C ALA A 111 3.91 2.93 -0.01
N ILE A 112 3.31 1.76 -0.04
CA ILE A 112 3.66 0.66 -0.93
C ILE A 112 2.47 0.47 -1.88
N LEU A 113 2.70 0.62 -3.18
CA LEU A 113 1.73 0.25 -4.21
C LEU A 113 2.18 -1.07 -4.83
N ALA A 114 1.34 -2.10 -4.74
CA ALA A 114 1.66 -3.44 -5.19
C ALA A 114 0.63 -3.98 -6.18
N ASN A 115 1.11 -4.63 -7.23
CA ASN A 115 0.29 -5.30 -8.23
C ASN A 115 0.50 -6.81 -8.13
N PHE A 116 -0.60 -7.55 -7.99
CA PHE A 116 -0.66 -8.98 -8.25
C PHE A 116 -0.71 -9.17 -9.77
N THR A 117 0.36 -9.70 -10.35
CA THR A 117 0.51 -9.92 -11.80
C THR A 117 0.57 -11.40 -12.12
N LEU A 118 0.52 -11.78 -13.40
CA LEU A 118 0.66 -13.17 -13.82
C LEU A 118 2.05 -13.75 -13.46
N ASP A 119 3.06 -12.88 -13.39
CA ASP A 119 4.47 -13.26 -13.23
C ASP A 119 4.96 -13.05 -11.78
N GLY A 120 4.06 -12.77 -10.83
CA GLY A 120 4.42 -12.45 -9.43
C GLY A 120 3.95 -11.08 -8.96
N ILE A 121 4.51 -10.64 -7.82
CA ILE A 121 4.27 -9.32 -7.25
C ILE A 121 5.20 -8.30 -7.88
N LYS A 122 4.63 -7.21 -8.39
CA LYS A 122 5.37 -5.98 -8.69
C LYS A 122 5.02 -4.93 -7.66
N TYR A 123 5.99 -4.20 -7.14
CA TYR A 123 5.70 -3.17 -6.15
C TYR A 123 6.65 -1.98 -6.28
N ILE A 124 6.20 -0.82 -5.80
CA ILE A 124 7.01 0.38 -5.67
C ILE A 124 6.77 1.02 -4.30
N ARG A 125 7.79 1.72 -3.81
CA ARG A 125 7.70 2.56 -2.61
C ARG A 125 7.48 4.00 -3.07
N VAL A 126 6.40 4.62 -2.59
CA VAL A 126 6.06 6.01 -2.87
C VAL A 126 6.33 6.83 -1.63
N LEU A 127 7.18 7.83 -1.74
CA LEU A 127 7.52 8.74 -0.65
C LEU A 127 6.61 9.98 -0.68
N ASN A 128 6.26 10.46 0.50
CA ASN A 128 5.62 11.76 0.64
C ASN A 128 6.68 12.85 0.51
N ALA A 129 6.59 13.64 -0.57
CA ALA A 129 7.51 14.71 -0.92
C ALA A 129 6.78 16.05 -0.98
#